data_AF-A0A1I4TSU0-F1
#
_entry.id   AF-A0A1I4TSU0-F1
#
_cell.length_a   1.000
_cell.length_b   1.000
_cell.length_c   1.000
_cell.angle_alpha   90.00
_cell.angle_beta   90.00
_cell.angle_gamma   90.00
#
_symmetry.space_group_name_H-M   'P 1'
#
loop_
_entity.id
_entity.type
_entity.pdbx_description
1 polymer ?
#
loop_
_entity_poly.entity_id
_entity_poly.type
_entity_poly.pdbx_seq_one_letter_code
_entity_poly.pdbx_strand_id
1 'polypeptide(L)'
;MQFEKIISIVLLKTIYEKMGNKMVERKFLRIIMSSITSEQLFYSLGLSVILFLLVFVSEIVFFAYTVVPIIYGWFSRDKIGSIIVGVVPVLGFLLSGILVLTGTHDQDTSRIGIAILYFGTLAIIGGMGGYFGAKRKKMYLIPVIILSCIWFMIFISGLN
;
A
#
# COMPACT_ATOMS: atom_id res chain seq x y z
N MET A 1 13.21 -21.91 -17.28
CA MET A 1 13.51 -22.81 -16.15
C MET A 1 12.37 -23.80 -15.83
N GLN A 2 11.09 -23.40 -15.74
CA GLN A 2 9.98 -24.35 -15.50
C GLN A 2 9.77 -25.39 -16.64
N PHE A 3 9.99 -25.01 -17.90
CA PHE A 3 9.75 -25.87 -19.06
C PHE A 3 10.69 -27.10 -19.12
N GLU A 4 11.97 -26.94 -18.79
CA GLU A 4 12.95 -28.04 -18.76
C GLU A 4 12.68 -29.04 -17.63
N LYS A 5 12.17 -28.56 -16.48
CA LYS A 5 11.73 -29.42 -15.37
C LYS A 5 10.50 -30.25 -15.75
N ILE A 6 9.53 -29.64 -16.46
CA ILE A 6 8.33 -30.36 -16.94
C ILE A 6 8.73 -31.45 -17.94
N ILE A 7 9.62 -31.15 -18.88
CA ILE A 7 10.17 -32.13 -19.83
C ILE A 7 10.87 -33.28 -19.10
N SER A 8 11.67 -32.96 -18.08
CA SER A 8 12.37 -33.98 -17.27
C SER A 8 11.40 -34.88 -16.49
N ILE A 9 10.32 -34.31 -15.94
CA ILE A 9 9.28 -35.06 -15.22
C ILE A 9 8.50 -35.98 -16.16
N VAL A 10 8.15 -35.49 -17.35
CA VAL A 10 7.45 -36.28 -18.37
C VAL A 10 8.35 -37.42 -18.87
N LEU A 11 9.61 -37.15 -19.18
CA LEU A 11 10.60 -38.16 -19.56
C LEU A 11 10.80 -39.24 -18.48
N LEU A 12 10.96 -38.83 -17.23
CA LEU A 12 11.06 -39.77 -16.11
C LEU A 12 9.80 -40.62 -15.95
N LYS A 13 8.60 -40.04 -16.07
CA LYS A 13 7.34 -40.79 -16.02
C LYS A 13 7.28 -41.85 -17.13
N THR A 14 7.66 -41.50 -18.36
CA THR A 14 7.69 -42.45 -19.50
C THR A 14 8.70 -43.59 -19.30
N ILE A 15 9.87 -43.29 -18.71
CA ILE A 15 10.87 -44.31 -18.37
C ILE A 15 10.34 -45.26 -17.27
N TYR A 16 9.61 -44.74 -16.28
CA TYR A 16 9.06 -45.53 -15.17
C TYR A 16 7.85 -46.39 -15.56
N GLU A 17 6.94 -45.89 -16.40
CA GLU A 17 5.82 -46.69 -16.95
C GLU A 17 6.32 -47.93 -17.69
N LYS A 18 7.49 -47.82 -18.36
CA LYS A 18 8.13 -48.92 -19.08
C LYS A 18 8.70 -50.01 -18.17
N MET A 19 8.91 -49.73 -16.88
CA MET A 19 9.47 -50.68 -15.90
C MET A 19 8.42 -51.47 -15.09
N GLY A 20 7.11 -51.22 -15.30
CA GLY A 20 6.02 -52.10 -14.81
C GLY A 20 5.83 -52.21 -13.29
N ASN A 21 6.52 -51.42 -12.46
CA ASN A 21 6.45 -51.52 -11.01
C ASN A 21 5.55 -50.45 -10.37
N LYS A 22 4.27 -50.79 -10.19
CA LYS A 22 3.22 -49.92 -9.60
C LYS A 22 3.52 -49.41 -8.17
N MET A 23 4.41 -50.07 -7.42
CA MET A 23 4.78 -49.62 -6.07
C MET A 23 5.79 -48.47 -6.13
N VAL A 24 6.74 -48.55 -7.07
CA VAL A 24 7.74 -47.52 -7.32
C VAL A 24 7.10 -46.29 -7.95
N GLU A 25 6.17 -46.48 -8.89
CA GLU A 25 5.38 -45.41 -9.50
C GLU A 25 4.62 -44.56 -8.46
N ARG A 26 3.95 -45.20 -7.49
CA ARG A 26 3.21 -44.49 -6.42
C ARG A 26 4.11 -43.71 -5.47
N LYS A 27 5.33 -44.20 -5.19
CA LYS A 27 6.32 -43.45 -4.39
C LYS A 27 6.87 -42.28 -5.18
N PHE A 28 7.18 -42.48 -6.46
CA PHE A 28 7.69 -41.44 -7.34
C PHE A 28 6.69 -40.29 -7.55
N LEU A 29 5.41 -40.61 -7.80
CA LEU A 29 4.34 -39.62 -7.91
C LEU A 29 4.14 -38.82 -6.60
N ARG A 30 4.27 -39.47 -5.44
CA ARG A 30 4.21 -38.76 -4.14
C ARG A 30 5.35 -37.76 -3.97
N ILE A 31 6.57 -38.12 -4.36
CA ILE A 31 7.73 -37.23 -4.28
C ILE A 31 7.54 -36.01 -5.20
N ILE A 32 7.11 -36.24 -6.44
CA ILE A 32 6.83 -35.16 -7.40
C ILE A 32 5.72 -34.25 -6.88
N MET A 33 4.59 -34.82 -6.42
CA MET A 33 3.49 -34.03 -5.87
C MET A 33 3.98 -33.19 -4.70
N SER A 34 4.66 -33.78 -3.71
CA SER A 34 5.17 -33.05 -2.54
C SER A 34 6.15 -31.93 -2.91
N SER A 35 6.98 -32.14 -3.94
CA SER A 35 7.91 -31.13 -4.44
C SER A 35 7.18 -29.96 -5.10
N ILE A 36 6.19 -30.24 -5.95
CA ILE A 36 5.35 -29.21 -6.59
C ILE A 36 4.55 -28.43 -5.54
N THR A 37 3.98 -29.11 -4.54
CA THR A 37 3.23 -28.44 -3.47
C THR A 37 4.14 -27.52 -2.66
N SER A 38 5.38 -27.94 -2.37
CA SER A 38 6.33 -27.11 -1.63
C SER A 38 6.78 -25.87 -2.39
N GLU A 39 6.99 -25.95 -3.71
CA GLU A 39 7.31 -24.80 -4.54
C GLU A 39 6.14 -23.83 -4.62
N GLN A 40 4.91 -24.32 -4.86
CA GLN A 40 3.72 -23.47 -4.87
C GLN A 40 3.47 -22.78 -3.52
N LEU A 41 3.68 -23.49 -2.42
CA LEU A 41 3.60 -22.92 -1.07
C LEU A 41 4.65 -21.82 -0.87
N PHE A 42 5.89 -22.03 -1.35
CA PHE A 42 6.96 -21.03 -1.25
C PHE A 42 6.64 -19.76 -2.04
N TYR A 43 6.11 -19.88 -3.26
CA TYR A 43 5.67 -18.71 -4.04
C TYR A 43 4.48 -17.99 -3.40
N SER A 44 3.51 -18.74 -2.89
CA SER A 44 2.35 -18.17 -2.19
C SER A 44 2.78 -17.42 -0.93
N LEU A 45 3.66 -18.01 -0.12
CA LEU A 45 4.24 -17.35 1.07
C LEU A 45 5.05 -16.12 0.67
N GLY A 46 5.93 -16.23 -0.33
CA GLY A 46 6.72 -15.11 -0.83
C GLY A 46 5.86 -13.94 -1.31
N LEU A 47 4.81 -14.22 -2.08
CA LEU A 47 3.85 -13.20 -2.52
C LEU A 47 3.11 -12.56 -1.36
N SER A 48 2.67 -13.36 -0.37
CA SER A 48 1.96 -12.86 0.81
C SER A 48 2.83 -11.91 1.64
N VAL A 49 4.12 -12.22 1.80
CA VAL A 49 5.10 -11.36 2.49
C VAL A 49 5.32 -10.06 1.73
N ILE A 50 5.45 -10.11 0.40
CA ILE A 50 5.62 -8.90 -0.42
C ILE A 50 4.38 -8.00 -0.34
N LEU A 51 3.18 -8.57 -0.44
CA LEU A 51 1.93 -7.83 -0.29
C LEU A 51 1.81 -7.19 1.09
N PHE A 52 2.13 -7.95 2.15
CA PHE A 52 2.15 -7.44 3.52
C PHE A 52 3.10 -6.24 3.67
N LEU A 53 4.33 -6.35 3.14
CA LEU A 53 5.30 -5.26 3.20
C LEU A 53 4.83 -4.02 2.40
N LEU A 54 4.22 -4.21 1.23
CA LEU A 54 3.69 -3.09 0.43
C LEU A 54 2.56 -2.35 1.15
N VAL A 55 1.64 -3.08 1.79
CA VAL A 55 0.56 -2.49 2.59
C VAL A 55 1.12 -1.76 3.82
N PHE A 56 2.09 -2.38 4.51
CA PHE A 56 2.69 -1.75 5.68
C PHE A 56 3.45 -0.46 5.34
N VAL A 57 4.20 -0.46 4.23
CA VAL A 57 4.90 0.73 3.74
C VAL A 57 3.92 1.82 3.34
N SER A 58 2.81 1.49 2.66
CA SER A 58 1.83 2.50 2.27
C SER A 58 1.19 3.16 3.49
N GLU A 59 0.85 2.40 4.54
CA GLU A 59 0.31 2.94 5.79
C GLU A 59 1.29 3.92 6.47
N ILE A 60 2.57 3.56 6.59
CA ILE A 60 3.59 4.45 7.17
C ILE A 60 3.69 5.76 6.38
N VAL A 61 3.66 5.67 5.04
CA VAL A 61 3.69 6.85 4.16
C VAL A 61 2.47 7.73 4.40
N PHE A 62 1.29 7.15 4.67
CA PHE A 62 0.10 7.93 5.01
C PHE A 62 0.25 8.70 6.32
N PHE A 63 0.78 8.07 7.37
CA PHE A 63 1.08 8.77 8.63
C PHE A 63 2.13 9.87 8.46
N ALA A 64 3.10 9.67 7.57
CA ALA A 64 4.11 10.66 7.30
C ALA A 64 3.49 11.97 6.74
N TYR A 65 2.38 11.93 6.00
CA TYR A 65 1.79 13.16 5.44
C TYR A 65 1.26 14.14 6.47
N THR A 66 0.87 13.70 7.67
CA THR A 66 0.50 14.62 8.76
C THR A 66 1.72 15.13 9.49
N VAL A 67 2.69 14.26 9.73
CA VAL A 67 3.83 14.53 10.61
C VAL A 67 4.93 15.33 9.90
N VAL A 68 5.19 15.04 8.62
CA VAL A 68 6.21 15.69 7.79
C VAL A 68 6.02 17.21 7.67
N PRO A 69 4.83 17.77 7.36
CA PRO A 69 4.66 19.22 7.32
C PRO A 69 4.89 19.89 8.68
N ILE A 70 4.52 19.22 9.78
CA ILE A 70 4.76 19.71 11.14
C ILE A 70 6.26 19.76 11.43
N ILE A 71 6.99 18.66 11.18
CA ILE A 71 8.44 18.57 11.37
C ILE A 71 9.15 19.58 10.47
N TYR A 72 8.78 19.63 9.19
CA TYR A 72 9.34 20.56 8.22
C TYR A 72 9.12 22.00 8.69
N GLY A 73 7.90 22.38 9.07
CA GLY A 73 7.60 23.70 9.60
C GLY A 73 8.43 24.00 10.84
N TRP A 74 8.50 23.06 11.78
CA TRP A 74 9.29 23.20 12.99
C TRP A 74 10.76 23.47 12.66
N PHE A 75 11.39 22.73 11.75
CA PHE A 75 12.81 22.91 11.43
C PHE A 75 13.08 24.13 10.53
N SER A 76 12.36 24.27 9.42
CA SER A 76 12.61 25.33 8.42
C SER A 76 12.15 26.72 8.87
N ARG A 77 11.15 26.79 9.77
CA ARG A 77 10.41 28.02 10.10
C ARG A 77 9.70 28.66 8.91
N ASP A 78 9.68 28.00 7.76
CA ASP A 78 8.98 28.45 6.58
C ASP A 78 7.51 28.05 6.66
N LYS A 79 6.67 29.04 6.93
CA LYS A 79 5.22 28.87 7.05
C LYS A 79 4.62 28.42 5.72
N ILE A 80 5.04 29.02 4.61
CA ILE A 80 4.46 28.74 3.30
C ILE A 80 4.94 27.37 2.83
N GLY A 81 6.25 27.11 2.93
CA GLY A 81 6.81 25.78 2.63
C GLY A 81 6.14 24.67 3.45
N SER A 82 5.89 24.89 4.75
CA SER A 82 5.22 23.90 5.59
C SER A 82 3.77 23.63 5.19
N ILE A 83 3.04 24.65 4.71
CA ILE A 83 1.69 24.48 4.16
C ILE A 83 1.77 23.66 2.89
N ILE A 84 2.67 24.01 1.97
CA ILE A 84 2.85 23.34 0.68
C ILE A 84 3.17 21.86 0.90
N VAL A 85 4.09 21.55 1.81
CA VAL A 85 4.48 20.17 2.15
C VAL A 85 3.30 19.36 2.69
N GLY A 86 2.34 19.99 3.37
CA GLY A 86 1.13 19.32 3.90
C GLY A 86 -0.01 19.21 2.88
N VAL A 87 -0.13 20.18 1.97
CA VAL A 87 -1.25 20.28 1.02
C VAL A 87 -0.97 19.52 -0.28
N VAL A 88 0.20 19.74 -0.88
CA VAL A 88 0.50 19.25 -2.24
C VAL A 88 0.41 17.73 -2.36
N PRO A 89 0.95 16.92 -1.43
CA PRO A 89 0.83 15.47 -1.55
C PRO A 89 -0.63 14.99 -1.52
N VAL A 90 -1.46 15.60 -0.67
CA VAL A 90 -2.89 15.27 -0.55
C VAL A 90 -3.64 15.62 -1.83
N LEU A 91 -3.32 16.76 -2.45
CA LEU A 91 -3.86 17.13 -3.77
C LEU A 91 -3.42 16.17 -4.87
N GLY A 92 -2.20 15.63 -4.80
CA GLY A 92 -1.73 14.58 -5.70
C GLY A 92 -2.59 13.33 -5.63
N PHE A 93 -2.95 12.88 -4.42
CA PHE A 93 -3.89 11.75 -4.23
C PHE A 93 -5.28 12.06 -4.76
N LEU A 94 -5.81 13.26 -4.48
CA LEU A 94 -7.10 13.69 -5.01
C LEU A 94 -7.11 13.62 -6.54
N LEU A 95 -6.10 14.16 -7.21
CA LEU A 95 -6.01 14.17 -8.66
C LEU A 95 -5.93 12.74 -9.22
N SER A 96 -5.12 11.87 -8.58
CA SER A 96 -5.05 10.46 -8.96
C SER A 96 -6.40 9.75 -8.78
N GLY A 97 -7.11 9.99 -7.67
CA GLY A 97 -8.42 9.41 -7.41
C GLY A 97 -9.48 9.88 -8.42
N ILE A 98 -9.49 11.17 -8.75
CA ILE A 98 -10.39 11.73 -9.78
C ILE A 98 -10.10 11.07 -11.13
N LEU A 99 -8.85 10.95 -11.55
CA LEU A 99 -8.49 10.32 -12.83
C LEU A 99 -9.01 8.88 -12.92
N VAL A 100 -8.88 8.10 -11.85
CA VAL A 100 -9.41 6.73 -11.78
C VAL A 100 -10.94 6.73 -11.90
N LEU A 101 -11.64 7.60 -11.17
CA LEU A 101 -13.11 7.70 -11.23
C LEU A 101 -13.61 8.14 -12.60
N THR A 102 -12.94 9.09 -13.25
CA THR A 102 -13.32 9.58 -14.59
C THR A 102 -12.98 8.61 -15.72
N GLY A 103 -12.04 7.69 -15.50
CA GLY A 103 -11.66 6.64 -16.45
C GLY A 103 -12.64 5.46 -16.48
N THR A 104 -13.49 5.33 -15.47
CA THR A 104 -14.61 4.37 -15.48
C THR A 104 -15.81 4.94 -16.23
N HIS A 105 -16.54 4.10 -16.97
CA HIS A 105 -17.67 4.49 -17.84
C HIS A 105 -18.87 5.10 -17.09
N ASP A 106 -18.85 5.08 -15.76
CA ASP A 106 -19.92 5.53 -14.89
C ASP A 106 -19.45 6.79 -14.12
N GLN A 107 -19.67 7.96 -14.74
CA GLN A 107 -19.26 9.25 -14.18
C GLN A 107 -20.24 9.71 -13.09
N ASP A 108 -20.12 9.11 -11.91
CA ASP A 108 -20.88 9.52 -10.75
C ASP A 108 -20.28 10.80 -10.13
N THR A 109 -20.79 11.95 -10.57
CA THR A 109 -20.36 13.28 -10.11
C THR A 109 -20.51 13.47 -8.60
N SER A 110 -21.41 12.74 -7.95
CA SER A 110 -21.57 12.77 -6.49
C SER A 110 -20.32 12.25 -5.76
N ARG A 111 -19.70 11.18 -6.29
CA ARG A 111 -18.48 10.58 -5.72
C ARG A 111 -17.28 11.50 -5.85
N ILE A 112 -17.19 12.25 -6.95
CA ILE A 112 -16.15 13.25 -7.15
C ILE A 112 -16.27 14.37 -6.11
N GLY A 113 -17.50 14.85 -5.85
CA GLY A 113 -17.76 15.85 -4.82
C GLY A 113 -17.35 15.38 -3.42
N ILE A 114 -17.68 14.14 -3.06
CA ILE A 114 -17.29 13.52 -1.79
C ILE A 114 -15.76 13.41 -1.69
N ALA A 115 -15.09 12.96 -2.75
CA ALA A 115 -13.62 12.86 -2.76
C ALA A 115 -12.96 14.23 -2.57
N ILE A 116 -13.46 15.26 -3.25
CA ILE A 116 -12.94 16.64 -3.09
C ILE A 116 -13.11 17.12 -1.65
N LEU A 117 -14.27 16.90 -1.04
CA LEU A 117 -14.51 17.30 0.36
C LEU A 117 -13.58 16.54 1.31
N TYR A 118 -13.43 15.24 1.13
CA TYR A 118 -12.59 14.38 1.95
C TYR A 118 -11.11 14.79 1.88
N PHE A 119 -10.53 14.79 0.68
CA PHE A 119 -9.12 15.13 0.49
C PHE A 119 -8.86 16.62 0.75
N GLY A 120 -9.81 17.51 0.42
CA GLY A 120 -9.72 18.93 0.72
C GLY A 120 -9.63 19.19 2.22
N THR A 121 -10.43 18.49 3.03
CA THR A 121 -10.37 18.60 4.49
C THR A 121 -9.02 18.11 5.04
N LEU A 122 -8.53 16.96 4.55
CA LEU A 122 -7.21 16.44 4.92
C LEU A 122 -6.08 17.41 4.55
N ALA A 123 -6.16 18.04 3.37
CA ALA A 123 -5.17 19.01 2.90
C ALA A 123 -5.15 20.28 3.78
N ILE A 124 -6.33 20.81 4.12
CA ILE A 124 -6.45 21.98 5.01
C ILE A 124 -5.83 21.68 6.37
N ILE A 125 -6.18 20.53 6.97
CA ILE A 125 -5.67 20.14 8.28
C ILE A 125 -4.15 19.92 8.25
N GLY A 126 -3.65 19.22 7.22
CA GLY A 126 -2.20 19.00 7.04
C GLY A 126 -1.43 20.32 6.88
N GLY A 127 -1.94 21.24 6.07
CA GLY A 127 -1.37 22.57 5.89
C GLY A 127 -1.40 23.41 7.16
N MET A 128 -2.49 23.38 7.92
CA MET A 128 -2.60 24.05 9.22
C MET A 128 -1.62 23.46 10.23
N GLY A 129 -1.46 22.14 10.26
CA GLY A 129 -0.47 21.46 11.09
C GLY A 129 0.95 21.96 10.81
N GLY A 130 1.33 22.03 9.53
CA GLY A 130 2.62 22.60 9.12
C GLY A 130 2.79 24.07 9.55
N TYR A 131 1.79 24.90 9.26
CA TYR A 131 1.80 26.32 9.60
C TYR A 131 1.99 26.59 11.10
N PHE A 132 1.30 25.83 11.95
CA PHE A 132 1.46 25.94 13.40
C PHE A 132 2.79 25.37 13.88
N GLY A 133 3.28 24.28 13.27
CA GLY A 133 4.63 23.77 13.50
C GLY A 133 5.71 24.84 13.24
N ALA A 134 5.56 25.63 12.17
CA ALA A 134 6.49 26.71 11.82
C ALA A 134 6.54 27.87 12.81
N LYS A 135 5.54 28.04 13.68
CA LYS A 135 5.54 29.12 14.68
C LYS A 135 6.38 28.82 15.93
N ARG A 136 6.75 27.56 16.20
CA ARG A 136 7.60 27.11 17.35
C ARG A 136 7.23 27.63 18.75
N LYS A 137 6.04 28.19 18.96
CA LYS A 137 5.60 28.58 20.32
C LYS A 137 4.99 27.36 21.00
N LYS A 138 5.28 27.18 22.29
CA LYS A 138 4.67 26.10 23.10
C LYS A 138 3.14 26.15 23.08
N MET A 139 2.55 27.33 22.92
CA MET A 139 1.10 27.50 22.73
C MET A 139 0.54 26.81 21.48
N TYR A 140 1.35 26.58 20.44
CA TYR A 140 0.91 25.93 19.20
C TYR A 140 1.10 24.40 19.20
N LEU A 141 1.73 23.82 20.23
CA LEU A 141 1.87 22.37 20.36
C LEU A 141 0.53 21.66 20.55
N ILE A 142 -0.34 22.23 21.41
CA ILE A 142 -1.68 21.67 21.66
C ILE A 142 -2.53 21.67 20.36
N PRO A 143 -2.66 22.78 19.61
CA PRO A 143 -3.35 22.78 18.32
C PRO A 143 -2.80 21.76 17.33
N VAL A 144 -1.48 21.60 17.24
CA VAL A 144 -0.84 20.65 16.31
C VAL A 144 -1.19 19.21 16.66
N ILE A 145 -1.20 18.85 17.94
CA ILE A 145 -1.62 17.50 18.39
C ILE A 145 -3.09 17.27 18.05
N ILE A 146 -3.96 18.24 18.35
CA ILE A 146 -5.40 18.15 18.06
C ILE A 146 -5.63 18.00 16.55
N LEU A 147 -4.99 18.83 15.72
CA LEU A 147 -5.07 18.74 14.26
C LEU A 147 -4.59 17.37 13.75
N SER A 148 -3.54 16.81 14.34
CA SER A 148 -3.04 15.49 13.96
C SER A 148 -4.05 14.38 14.30
N CYS A 149 -4.69 14.43 15.48
CA CYS A 149 -5.74 13.50 15.86
C CYS A 149 -6.97 13.62 14.94
N ILE A 150 -7.41 14.85 14.64
CA ILE A 150 -8.54 15.09 13.74
C ILE A 150 -8.21 14.57 12.32
N TRP A 151 -7.01 14.87 11.81
CA TRP A 151 -6.56 14.36 10.52
C TRP A 151 -6.65 12.84 10.48
N PHE A 152 -6.17 12.17 11.53
CA PHE A 152 -6.17 10.72 11.63
C PHE A 152 -7.57 10.12 11.70
N MET A 153 -8.48 10.72 12.46
CA MET A 153 -9.88 10.29 12.52
C MET A 153 -10.57 10.41 11.15
N ILE A 154 -10.35 11.51 10.44
CA ILE A 154 -10.89 11.70 9.10
C ILE A 154 -10.28 10.68 8.14
N PHE A 155 -8.96 10.46 8.22
CA PHE A 155 -8.29 9.48 7.37
C PHE A 155 -8.87 8.07 7.54
N ILE A 156 -9.09 7.62 8.78
CA ILE A 156 -9.72 6.31 9.05
C ILE A 156 -11.14 6.26 8.49
N SER A 157 -11.91 7.35 8.57
CA SER A 157 -13.29 7.36 8.07
C SER A 157 -13.40 7.09 6.56
N GLY A 158 -12.34 7.35 5.78
CA GLY A 158 -12.31 7.03 4.36
C GLY A 158 -11.93 5.58 4.03
N LEU A 159 -11.50 4.79 5.02
CA LEU A 159 -11.17 3.37 4.85
C LEU A 159 -12.37 2.43 5.10
N ASN A 160 -13.48 2.96 5.62
CA ASN A 160 -14.66 2.22 6.03
C ASN A 160 -15.75 2.30 4.96
#